data_AF-A0A364NM39-F1
#
_entry.id   AF-A0A364NM39-F1
#
_cell.length_a   1.000
_cell.length_b   1.000
_cell.length_c   1.000
_cell.angle_alpha   90.00
_cell.angle_beta   90.00
_cell.angle_gamma   90.00
#
_symmetry.space_group_name_H-M   'P 1'
#
loop_
_entity.id
_entity.type
_entity.pdbx_description
1 polymer ?
#
loop_
_entity_poly.entity_id
_entity_poly.type
_entity_poly.pdbx_seq_one_letter_code
_entity_poly.pdbx_strand_id
1 'polypeptide(L)'
;MLKNNGVQSVLFALLLLMASTYSVALEKVAERGDIAKYRLANGLKIILAPDASGDAVFFNLIYQVGSLDDPEGKSGTAHLLEHLMFRGTEQRSGEALTQELSQRGIQFNATTSYDRTRYSAMLDSDSEN
;
A
#
# COMPACT_ATOMS: atom_id res chain seq x y z
N MET A 1 -6.50 -53.53 -8.08
CA MET A 1 -6.08 -52.96 -6.78
C MET A 1 -4.66 -52.45 -6.93
N LEU A 2 -4.46 -51.14 -6.68
CA LEU A 2 -3.27 -50.43 -6.18
C LEU A 2 -3.39 -48.97 -6.67
N LYS A 3 -4.07 -48.14 -5.86
CA LYS A 3 -4.21 -46.70 -6.11
C LYS A 3 -2.89 -46.02 -5.73
N ASN A 4 -2.31 -45.29 -6.68
CA ASN A 4 -1.02 -44.62 -6.60
C ASN A 4 -1.12 -43.33 -5.78
N ASN A 5 -1.26 -43.45 -4.46
CA ASN A 5 -1.55 -42.34 -3.54
C ASN A 5 -0.29 -41.61 -3.02
N GLY A 6 0.92 -42.10 -3.28
CA GLY A 6 2.16 -41.53 -2.73
C GLY A 6 2.67 -40.28 -3.46
N VAL A 7 2.51 -40.23 -4.79
CA VAL A 7 3.06 -39.14 -5.62
C VAL A 7 2.26 -37.84 -5.45
N GLN A 8 0.94 -37.94 -5.26
CA GLN A 8 0.09 -36.77 -5.00
C GLN A 8 0.36 -36.15 -3.62
N SER A 9 0.65 -36.96 -2.59
CA SER A 9 0.96 -36.45 -1.24
C SER A 9 2.30 -35.74 -1.16
N VAL A 10 3.32 -36.18 -1.92
CA VAL A 10 4.64 -35.52 -1.97
C VAL A 10 4.58 -34.20 -2.75
N LEU A 11 3.81 -34.14 -3.85
CA LEU A 11 3.60 -32.89 -4.59
C LEU A 11 2.83 -31.84 -3.76
N PHE A 12 1.86 -32.27 -2.94
CA PHE A 12 1.09 -31.38 -2.07
C PHE A 12 1.93 -30.85 -0.89
N ALA A 13 2.80 -31.68 -0.33
CA ALA A 13 3.74 -31.28 0.73
C ALA A 13 4.81 -30.28 0.22
N LEU A 14 5.30 -30.45 -1.00
CA LEU A 14 6.23 -29.49 -1.64
C LEU A 14 5.57 -28.16 -1.99
N LEU A 15 4.28 -28.15 -2.36
CA LEU A 15 3.53 -26.90 -2.61
C LEU A 15 3.27 -26.10 -1.32
N LEU A 16 3.03 -26.79 -0.20
CA LEU A 16 2.86 -26.18 1.14
C LEU A 16 4.19 -25.63 1.71
N LEU A 17 5.32 -26.24 1.36
CA LEU A 17 6.67 -25.72 1.70
C LEU A 17 7.08 -24.49 0.86
N MET A 18 6.54 -24.33 -0.35
CA MET A 18 6.78 -23.14 -1.19
C MET A 18 5.82 -21.97 -0.86
N ALA A 19 4.64 -22.27 -0.32
CA ALA A 19 3.68 -21.26 0.17
C ALA A 19 4.09 -20.65 1.52
N SER A 20 4.96 -21.32 2.29
CA SER A 20 5.43 -20.84 3.60
C SER A 20 6.56 -19.81 3.52
N THR A 21 7.17 -19.60 2.35
CA THR A 21 8.28 -18.64 2.16
C THR A 21 7.86 -17.26 1.65
N TYR A 22 6.57 -17.00 1.44
CA TYR A 22 6.04 -15.67 1.16
C TYR A 22 5.15 -15.17 2.29
N SER A 23 5.59 -15.35 3.53
CA SER A 23 5.11 -14.46 4.59
C SER A 23 5.71 -13.09 4.32
N VAL A 24 4.93 -12.19 3.70
CA VAL A 24 5.13 -10.75 3.89
C VAL A 24 4.92 -10.53 5.38
N ALA A 25 6.02 -10.64 6.15
CA ALA A 25 5.99 -10.63 7.60
C ALA A 25 5.66 -9.21 8.06
N LEU A 26 4.37 -8.93 8.20
CA LEU A 26 3.85 -7.77 8.90
C LEU A 26 4.15 -7.98 10.38
N GLU A 27 5.23 -7.37 10.86
CA GLU A 27 5.65 -7.44 12.24
C GLU A 27 4.99 -6.31 13.03
N LYS A 28 4.25 -6.63 14.10
CA LYS A 28 3.78 -5.61 15.05
C LYS A 28 4.95 -5.17 15.93
N VAL A 29 5.29 -3.89 15.89
CA VAL A 29 6.49 -3.35 16.56
C VAL A 29 6.19 -2.48 17.78
N ALA A 30 4.98 -1.91 17.88
CA ALA A 30 4.54 -1.16 19.04
C ALA A 30 3.01 -1.03 19.09
N GLU A 31 2.46 -0.73 20.26
CA GLU A 31 1.04 -0.45 20.48
C GLU A 31 0.88 0.58 21.60
N ARG A 32 -0.12 1.46 21.48
CA ARG A 32 -0.54 2.38 22.53
C ARG A 32 -2.04 2.66 22.42
N GLY A 33 -2.82 2.14 23.38
CA GLY A 33 -4.28 2.13 23.24
C GLY A 33 -4.67 1.35 21.98
N ASP A 34 -5.64 1.84 21.22
CA ASP A 34 -6.08 1.19 19.98
C ASP A 34 -5.13 1.45 18.78
N ILE A 35 -4.09 2.26 18.96
CA ILE A 35 -3.12 2.57 17.90
C ILE A 35 -2.02 1.52 17.88
N ALA A 36 -1.87 0.84 16.74
CA ALA A 36 -0.85 -0.17 16.52
C ALA A 36 0.13 0.26 15.41
N LYS A 37 1.42 -0.01 15.64
CA LYS A 37 2.48 0.19 14.65
C LYS A 37 2.99 -1.15 14.16
N TYR A 38 3.09 -1.26 12.85
CA TYR A 38 3.65 -2.42 12.17
C TYR A 38 4.82 -2.04 11.29
N ARG A 39 5.63 -3.04 10.93
CA ARG A 39 6.74 -2.95 9.99
C ARG A 39 6.64 -4.11 9.02
N LEU A 40 6.72 -3.81 7.72
CA LEU A 40 6.88 -4.82 6.68
C LEU A 40 8.35 -5.19 6.51
N ALA A 41 8.60 -6.36 5.92
CA ALA A 41 9.95 -6.83 5.61
C ALA A 41 10.75 -5.87 4.71
N ASN A 42 10.10 -5.08 3.86
CA ASN A 42 10.73 -4.05 3.03
C ASN A 42 11.03 -2.73 3.80
N GLY A 43 10.75 -2.68 5.11
CA GLY A 43 10.98 -1.52 5.96
C GLY A 43 9.82 -0.53 6.04
N LEU A 44 8.74 -0.71 5.28
CA LEU A 44 7.56 0.17 5.36
C LEU A 44 6.97 0.13 6.77
N LYS A 45 6.75 1.32 7.34
CA LYS A 45 6.12 1.50 8.64
C LYS A 45 4.64 1.78 8.42
N ILE A 46 3.79 1.01 9.08
CA ILE A 46 2.33 1.17 9.01
C ILE A 46 1.85 1.58 10.40
N ILE A 47 1.04 2.63 10.48
CA ILE A 47 0.32 3.02 11.68
C ILE A 47 -1.16 2.77 11.42
N LEU A 48 -1.76 1.89 12.21
CA LEU A 48 -3.19 1.65 12.21
C LEU A 48 -3.77 2.32 13.44
N ALA A 49 -4.72 3.23 13.23
CA ALA A 49 -5.41 3.97 14.27
C ALA A 49 -6.92 3.86 14.01
N PRO A 50 -7.59 2.83 14.57
CA PRO A 50 -9.04 2.72 14.49
C PRO A 50 -9.71 3.92 15.14
N ASP A 51 -10.73 4.46 14.49
CA ASP A 51 -11.58 5.52 15.00
C ASP A 51 -13.03 5.12 14.76
N ALA A 52 -13.79 4.93 15.84
CA ALA A 52 -15.19 4.49 15.78
C ALA A 52 -16.18 5.66 15.64
N SER A 53 -15.70 6.90 15.49
CA SER A 53 -16.54 8.10 15.43
C SER A 53 -17.04 8.45 14.02
N GLY A 54 -16.57 7.76 12.98
CA GLY A 54 -16.98 8.03 11.61
C GLY A 54 -16.95 6.80 10.70
N ASP A 55 -17.69 6.89 9.60
CA ASP A 55 -17.89 5.81 8.63
C ASP A 55 -16.95 5.95 7.42
N ALA A 56 -15.71 6.35 7.66
CA ALA A 56 -14.72 6.57 6.60
C ALA A 56 -13.36 6.01 6.97
N VAL A 57 -12.68 5.46 5.96
CA VAL A 57 -11.30 5.00 6.05
C VAL A 57 -10.38 6.02 5.38
N PHE A 58 -9.37 6.47 6.12
CA PHE A 58 -8.36 7.40 5.62
C PHE A 58 -7.03 6.69 5.43
N PHE A 59 -6.51 6.73 4.21
CA PHE A 59 -5.16 6.29 3.87
C PHE A 59 -4.24 7.50 3.74
N ASN A 60 -3.05 7.38 4.33
CA ASN A 60 -2.02 8.41 4.27
C ASN A 60 -0.65 7.77 4.08
N LEU A 61 -0.09 7.90 2.88
CA LEU A 61 1.23 7.41 2.53
C LEU A 61 2.20 8.59 2.47
N ILE A 62 3.26 8.53 3.26
CA ILE A 62 4.26 9.59 3.36
C ILE A 62 5.62 9.03 2.94
N TYR A 63 6.20 9.65 1.92
CA TYR A 63 7.60 9.52 1.59
C TYR A 63 8.36 10.67 2.24
N GLN A 64 9.42 10.36 3.00
CA GLN A 64 10.31 11.34 3.63
C GLN A 64 11.32 11.90 2.61
N VAL A 65 10.79 12.39 1.49
CA VAL A 65 11.52 13.02 0.39
C VAL A 65 10.65 14.17 -0.10
N GLY A 66 11.20 15.39 -0.12
CA GLY A 66 10.52 16.61 -0.56
C GLY A 66 11.39 17.44 -1.49
N SER A 67 11.05 18.72 -1.65
CA SER A 67 11.80 19.61 -2.55
C SER A 67 13.24 19.91 -2.09
N LEU A 68 13.57 19.71 -0.81
CA LEU A 68 14.96 19.81 -0.33
C LEU A 68 15.84 18.67 -0.83
N ASP A 69 15.24 17.56 -1.25
CA ASP A 69 15.93 16.40 -1.79
C ASP A 69 16.03 16.44 -3.33
N ASP A 70 15.57 17.53 -3.95
CA ASP A 70 15.70 17.72 -5.39
C ASP A 70 17.19 17.74 -5.80
N PRO A 71 17.57 17.02 -6.86
CA PRO A 71 18.95 17.06 -7.35
C PRO A 71 19.36 18.48 -7.74
N GLU A 72 20.64 18.79 -7.59
CA GLU A 72 21.19 20.08 -7.99
C GLU A 72 20.85 20.40 -9.46
N GLY A 73 20.33 21.61 -9.71
CA GLY A 73 19.87 22.04 -11.03
C GLY A 73 18.54 21.42 -11.50
N LYS A 74 17.86 20.62 -10.67
CA LYS A 74 16.57 19.97 -10.98
C LYS A 74 15.47 20.29 -9.97
N SER A 75 15.39 21.54 -9.54
CA SER A 75 14.34 22.01 -8.63
C SER A 75 12.94 21.74 -9.21
N GLY A 76 12.03 21.27 -8.35
CA GLY A 76 10.68 20.87 -8.71
C GLY A 76 10.53 19.38 -9.07
N THR A 77 11.58 18.58 -8.96
CA THR A 77 11.52 17.14 -9.32
C THR A 77 10.57 16.37 -8.42
N ALA A 78 10.60 16.59 -7.11
CA ALA A 78 9.69 15.95 -6.16
C ALA A 78 8.22 16.24 -6.51
N HIS A 79 7.91 17.52 -6.78
CA HIS A 79 6.54 17.94 -7.14
C HIS A 79 6.12 17.43 -8.53
N LEU A 80 7.05 17.38 -9.49
CA LEU A 80 6.79 16.77 -10.79
C LEU A 80 6.48 15.27 -10.65
N LEU A 81 7.26 14.55 -9.84
CA LEU A 81 7.04 13.13 -9.57
C LEU A 81 5.67 12.87 -8.94
N GLU A 82 5.24 13.73 -8.02
CA GLU A 82 3.90 13.70 -7.43
C GLU A 82 2.80 13.72 -8.51
N HIS A 83 2.89 14.64 -9.48
CA HIS A 83 1.95 14.70 -10.59
C HIS A 83 2.01 13.47 -11.51
N LEU A 84 3.20 12.89 -11.68
CA LEU A 84 3.39 11.71 -12.53
C LEU A 84 2.83 10.43 -11.90
N MET A 85 2.70 10.36 -10.57
CA MET A 85 2.13 9.20 -9.88
C MET A 85 0.71 8.85 -10.36
N PHE A 86 -0.04 9.84 -10.87
CA PHE A 86 -1.39 9.64 -11.39
C PHE A 86 -1.45 9.37 -12.90
N ARG A 87 -0.31 9.31 -13.59
CA ARG A 87 -0.26 9.12 -15.05
C ARG A 87 -0.25 7.66 -15.49
N GLY A 88 -0.15 6.73 -14.55
CA GLY A 88 -0.23 5.30 -14.80
C GLY A 88 0.93 4.54 -14.14
N THR A 89 0.81 3.23 -14.20
CA THR A 89 1.82 2.26 -13.77
C THR A 89 2.10 1.32 -14.94
N GLU A 90 3.09 0.43 -14.80
CA GLU A 90 3.36 -0.60 -15.81
C GLU A 90 2.14 -1.49 -16.11
N GLN A 91 1.20 -1.61 -15.16
CA GLN A 91 0.05 -2.51 -15.26
C GLN A 91 -1.27 -1.81 -15.60
N ARG A 92 -1.37 -0.49 -15.38
CA ARG A 92 -2.63 0.27 -15.51
C ARG A 92 -2.38 1.68 -16.02
N SER A 93 -3.18 2.15 -16.96
CA SER A 93 -3.15 3.55 -17.41
C SER A 93 -3.63 4.50 -16.32
N GLY A 94 -3.22 5.78 -16.37
CA GLY A 94 -3.72 6.80 -15.44
C GLY A 94 -5.23 7.00 -15.52
N GLU A 95 -5.81 6.87 -16.72
CA GLU A 95 -7.26 6.92 -16.92
C GLU A 95 -7.97 5.76 -16.22
N ALA A 96 -7.48 4.52 -16.41
CA ALA A 96 -8.05 3.34 -15.75
C ALA A 96 -7.97 3.44 -14.22
N LEU A 97 -6.84 3.93 -13.68
CA LEU A 97 -6.70 4.19 -12.25
C LEU A 97 -7.70 5.23 -11.75
N THR A 98 -7.81 6.37 -12.44
CA THR A 98 -8.72 7.45 -12.05
C THR A 98 -10.18 6.99 -12.11
N GLN A 99 -10.54 6.23 -13.14
CA GLN A 99 -11.86 5.66 -13.31
C GLN A 99 -12.19 4.67 -12.19
N GLU A 100 -11.27 3.74 -11.87
CA GLU A 100 -11.47 2.76 -10.79
C GLU A 100 -11.64 3.44 -9.43
N LEU A 101 -10.78 4.42 -9.11
CA LEU A 101 -10.89 5.19 -7.87
C LEU A 101 -12.24 5.93 -7.79
N SER A 102 -12.67 6.55 -8.90
CA SER A 102 -13.95 7.28 -8.95
C SER A 102 -15.16 6.34 -8.81
N GLN A 103 -15.13 5.17 -9.46
CA GLN A 103 -16.19 4.16 -9.35
C GLN A 103 -16.38 3.67 -7.91
N ARG A 104 -15.28 3.57 -7.16
CA ARG A 104 -15.28 3.20 -5.74
C ARG A 104 -15.50 4.38 -4.79
N GLY A 105 -15.88 5.55 -5.31
CA GLY A 105 -16.10 6.75 -4.49
C GLY A 105 -14.85 7.26 -3.76
N ILE A 106 -13.65 6.83 -4.17
CA ILE A 106 -12.40 7.15 -3.48
C ILE A 106 -11.98 8.56 -3.85
N GLN A 107 -11.95 9.44 -2.85
CA GLN A 107 -11.37 10.76 -2.97
C GLN A 107 -9.87 10.67 -2.70
N PHE A 108 -9.03 11.18 -3.59
CA PHE A 108 -7.57 11.12 -3.44
C PHE A 108 -6.94 12.49 -3.68
N ASN A 109 -5.78 12.71 -3.05
CA ASN A 109 -5.00 13.92 -3.19
C ASN A 109 -3.51 13.64 -2.93
N ALA A 110 -2.64 14.55 -3.35
CA ALA A 110 -1.23 14.52 -3.01
C ALA A 110 -0.72 15.94 -2.70
N THR A 111 0.37 16.00 -1.95
CA THR A 111 1.05 17.26 -1.61
C THR A 111 2.54 17.01 -1.44
N THR A 112 3.35 17.85 -2.08
CA THR A 112 4.80 17.92 -1.89
C THR A 112 5.16 19.12 -1.02
N SER A 113 5.99 18.88 -0.01
CA SER A 113 6.55 19.90 0.88
C SER A 113 8.07 19.87 0.81
N TYR A 114 8.74 20.66 1.64
CA TYR A 114 10.21 20.71 1.70
C TYR A 114 10.84 19.37 2.06
N ASP A 115 10.26 18.64 3.02
CA ASP A 115 10.84 17.45 3.65
C ASP A 115 10.09 16.14 3.36
N ARG A 116 8.97 16.22 2.63
CA ARG A 116 8.11 15.06 2.36
C ARG A 116 7.20 15.23 1.18
N THR A 117 6.75 14.09 0.67
CA THR A 117 5.66 13.97 -0.28
C THR A 117 4.60 13.06 0.32
N ARG A 118 3.35 13.53 0.35
CA ARG A 118 2.22 12.84 0.94
C ARG A 118 1.19 12.52 -0.12
N TYR A 119 0.72 11.28 -0.15
CA TYR A 119 -0.44 10.83 -0.91
C TYR A 119 -1.53 10.40 0.07
N SER A 120 -2.75 10.91 -0.10
CA SER A 120 -3.88 10.55 0.74
C SER A 120 -5.06 10.08 -0.08
N ALA A 121 -5.81 9.13 0.46
CA ALA A 121 -7.08 8.68 -0.08
C ALA A 121 -8.10 8.52 1.05
N MET A 122 -9.36 8.80 0.75
CA MET A 122 -10.49 8.63 1.65
C MET A 122 -11.57 7.86 0.90
N LEU A 123 -12.16 6.89 1.58
CA LEU A 123 -13.33 6.16 1.11
C LEU A 123 -14.28 5.91 2.28
N ASP A 124 -15.56 5.81 1.98
CA ASP A 124 -16.56 5.45 2.97
C ASP A 124 -16.38 3.96 3.36
N SER A 125 -16.67 3.64 4.61
CA SER A 125 -16.50 2.28 5.15
C SER A 125 -17.66 1.33 4.80
N ASP A 126 -18.72 1.83 4.16
CA ASP A 126 -19.88 1.04 3.77
C ASP A 126 -19.58 0.10 2.59
N SER A 127 -20.08 -1.13 2.72
CA SER A 127 -19.65 -2.30 1.95
C SER A 127 -20.24 -2.45 0.54
N GLU A 128 -20.79 -1.39 -0.07
CA GLU A 128 -21.41 -1.46 -1.41
C GLU A 128 -20.50 -0.98 -2.57
N ASN A 129 -19.19 -0.82 -2.33
CA ASN A 129 -18.18 -0.51 -3.37
C ASN A 129 -17.15 -1.61 -3.61
#